data_AF-A0A2H0SPH4-F1
#
_entry.id   AF-A0A2H0SPH4-F1
#
_cell.length_a   1.000
_cell.length_b   1.000
_cell.length_c   1.000
_cell.angle_alpha   90.00
_cell.angle_beta   90.00
_cell.angle_gamma   90.00
#
_symmetry.space_group_name_H-M   'P 1'
#
loop_
_entity.id
_entity.type
_entity.pdbx_description
1 polymer ?
#
loop_
_entity_poly.entity_id
_entity_poly.type
_entity_poly.pdbx_seq_one_letter_code
_entity_poly.pdbx_strand_id
1 'polypeptide(L)'
;MNKLKKTSLTLATATGVMLITLTPASAFEGEGRMGMRGMGPGSMAPENRAQRDEKRAELEAFVGLSRDEIRTARRSGQSMGDILAAQGKSEADAEAFLTEQANQRVEMIAEDHALSAEEKLTLQERVSNFVQSMLSRWFNK
;
A
#
# COMPACT_ATOMS: atom_id res chain seq x y z
N MET A 1 31.54 36.13 6.68
CA MET A 1 31.75 34.96 5.79
C MET A 1 32.04 33.73 6.65
N ASN A 2 31.00 32.96 7.01
CA ASN A 2 31.17 31.77 7.85
C ASN A 2 31.45 30.55 6.97
N LYS A 3 32.66 30.00 7.09
CA LYS A 3 33.05 28.73 6.47
C LYS A 3 32.55 27.57 7.34
N LEU A 4 31.79 26.68 6.71
CA LEU A 4 31.22 25.46 7.28
C LEU A 4 32.33 24.52 7.79
N LYS A 5 32.19 24.09 9.04
CA LYS A 5 33.06 23.09 9.69
C LYS A 5 32.74 21.70 9.13
N LYS A 6 33.76 21.03 8.61
CA LYS A 6 33.74 19.59 8.29
C LYS A 6 34.08 18.81 9.55
N THR A 7 33.15 17.99 10.02
CA THR A 7 33.37 16.94 11.03
C THR A 7 32.38 15.82 10.69
N SER A 8 32.82 14.84 9.90
CA SER A 8 33.24 13.51 10.37
C SER A 8 32.05 12.66 10.85
N LEU A 9 31.52 11.83 9.96
CA LEU A 9 30.57 10.78 10.32
C LEU A 9 31.30 9.43 10.27
N THR A 10 31.76 9.02 11.43
CA THR A 10 32.32 7.70 11.73
C THR A 10 31.20 6.67 11.60
N LEU A 11 31.41 5.66 10.76
CA LEU A 11 30.51 4.52 10.58
C LEU A 11 30.61 3.64 11.84
N ALA A 12 29.61 3.71 12.72
CA ALA A 12 29.45 2.79 13.83
C ALA A 12 28.33 1.80 13.51
N THR A 13 28.72 0.56 13.19
CA THR A 13 27.84 -0.60 13.21
C THR A 13 27.43 -0.88 14.65
N ALA A 14 26.13 -0.87 14.94
CA ALA A 14 25.59 -1.53 16.13
C ALA A 14 24.10 -1.82 15.96
N THR A 15 23.79 -3.11 15.86
CA THR A 15 22.48 -3.72 16.06
C THR A 15 21.83 -3.17 17.33
N GLY A 16 20.63 -2.60 17.23
CA GLY A 16 19.90 -2.16 18.42
C GLY A 16 18.80 -1.17 18.11
N VAL A 17 17.56 -1.59 18.34
CA VAL A 17 16.36 -0.75 18.35
C VAL A 17 16.61 0.51 19.19
N MET A 18 16.57 1.69 18.56
CA MET A 18 16.58 2.96 19.30
C MET A 18 15.36 3.79 18.90
N LEU A 19 14.31 3.60 19.70
CA LEU A 19 13.18 4.50 19.84
C LEU A 19 13.71 5.86 20.34
N ILE A 20 13.59 6.92 19.55
CA ILE A 20 13.76 8.30 20.06
C ILE A 20 12.50 9.09 19.74
N THR A 21 11.73 9.27 20.80
CA THR A 21 10.67 10.26 20.98
C THR A 21 11.26 11.67 20.98
N LEU A 22 10.75 12.58 20.16
CA LEU A 22 10.91 14.01 20.41
C LEU A 22 9.58 14.74 20.18
N THR A 23 8.79 14.78 21.26
CA THR A 23 7.63 15.68 21.38
C THR A 23 8.16 17.02 21.86
N PRO A 24 7.93 18.15 21.16
CA PRO A 24 8.27 19.45 21.70
C PRO A 24 7.34 19.78 22.88
N ALA A 25 7.96 20.09 24.00
CA ALA A 25 7.34 20.62 25.20
C ALA A 25 6.50 21.86 24.87
N SER A 26 5.19 21.72 24.96
CA SER A 26 4.25 22.82 25.12
C SER A 26 3.23 22.37 26.15
N ALA A 27 3.17 23.13 27.24
CA ALA A 27 2.30 22.91 28.38
C ALA A 27 0.83 22.76 27.98
N PHE A 28 0.18 21.72 28.48
CA PHE A 28 -1.24 21.78 28.82
C PHE A 28 -1.45 20.91 30.06
N GLU A 29 -1.31 21.57 31.21
CA GLU A 29 -1.79 21.07 32.49
C GLU A 29 -3.32 21.15 32.45
N GLY A 30 -3.98 20.01 32.52
CA GLY A 30 -5.44 19.89 32.44
C GLY A 30 -5.83 18.45 32.70
N GLU A 31 -6.17 18.16 33.95
CA GLU A 31 -6.68 16.88 34.40
C GLU A 31 -7.79 16.35 33.49
N GLY A 32 -7.62 15.10 33.06
CA GLY A 32 -8.62 14.42 32.25
C GLY A 32 -8.25 12.96 32.14
N ARG A 33 -8.68 12.16 33.13
CA ARG A 33 -8.79 10.71 32.98
C ARG A 33 -9.74 10.44 31.80
N MET A 34 -9.22 10.38 30.58
CA MET A 34 -9.97 9.89 29.43
C MET A 34 -9.36 8.58 28.99
N GLY A 35 -10.18 7.53 29.18
CA GLY A 35 -9.78 6.15 29.02
C GLY A 35 -9.26 5.87 27.62
N MET A 36 -8.26 5.00 27.61
CA MET A 36 -7.96 4.09 26.51
C MET A 36 -9.20 3.19 26.25
N ARG A 37 -10.27 3.75 25.70
CA ARG A 37 -11.46 3.05 25.21
C ARG A 37 -12.02 3.86 24.04
N GLY A 38 -11.35 3.76 22.91
CA GLY A 38 -11.74 4.52 21.72
C GLY A 38 -10.87 4.32 20.48
N MET A 39 -10.05 3.28 20.37
CA MET A 39 -9.52 2.86 19.07
C MET A 39 -10.61 2.07 18.34
N GLY A 40 -11.63 2.78 17.88
CA GLY A 40 -12.58 2.28 16.89
C GLY A 40 -11.91 2.21 15.50
N PRO A 41 -12.38 1.34 14.58
CA PRO A 41 -11.82 1.20 13.25
C PRO A 41 -12.16 2.45 12.42
N GLY A 42 -11.38 3.51 12.53
CA GLY A 42 -11.79 4.81 11.98
C GLY A 42 -10.70 5.83 11.66
N SER A 43 -9.47 5.67 12.14
CA SER A 43 -8.38 6.60 11.81
C SER A 43 -7.66 6.18 10.52
N MET A 44 -8.36 6.24 9.39
CA MET A 44 -7.71 6.42 8.08
C MET A 44 -8.07 7.83 7.61
N ALA A 45 -7.07 8.66 7.32
CA ALA A 45 -7.25 10.00 6.77
C ALA A 45 -8.27 9.99 5.60
N PRO A 46 -9.09 11.05 5.43
CA PRO A 46 -10.13 11.10 4.38
C PRO A 46 -9.56 10.88 2.97
N GLU A 47 -8.32 11.29 2.73
CA GLU A 47 -7.57 11.06 1.49
C GLU A 47 -7.43 9.56 1.15
N ASN A 48 -7.28 8.71 2.17
CA ASN A 48 -7.21 7.25 2.01
C ASN A 48 -8.57 6.61 1.65
N ARG A 49 -9.70 7.34 1.74
CA ARG A 49 -11.01 6.81 1.34
C ARG A 49 -11.25 7.04 -0.16
N ALA A 50 -11.02 8.25 -0.65
CA ALA A 50 -11.20 8.60 -2.06
C ALA A 50 -10.33 7.73 -2.99
N GLN A 51 -9.04 7.58 -2.68
CA GLN A 51 -8.16 6.69 -3.45
C GLN A 51 -8.63 5.23 -3.43
N ARG A 52 -9.22 4.77 -2.32
CA ARG A 52 -9.75 3.40 -2.26
C ARG A 52 -11.00 3.23 -3.11
N ASP A 53 -11.80 4.27 -3.27
CA ASP A 53 -13.02 4.25 -4.08
C ASP A 53 -12.69 4.35 -5.57
N GLU A 54 -11.71 5.16 -5.96
CA GLU A 54 -11.18 5.19 -7.33
C GLU A 54 -10.59 3.84 -7.76
N LYS A 55 -9.71 3.27 -6.92
CA LYS A 55 -9.12 1.95 -7.21
C LYS A 55 -10.14 0.82 -7.23
N ARG A 56 -11.28 1.00 -6.55
CA ARG A 56 -12.42 0.07 -6.66
C ARG A 56 -13.11 0.21 -8.00
N ALA A 57 -13.40 1.44 -8.42
CA ALA A 57 -14.02 1.71 -9.70
C ALA A 57 -13.17 1.19 -10.87
N GLU A 58 -11.83 1.31 -10.79
CA GLU A 58 -10.91 0.77 -11.79
C GLU A 58 -10.96 -0.77 -11.89
N LEU A 59 -11.04 -1.47 -10.74
CA LEU A 59 -11.18 -2.92 -10.74
C LEU A 59 -12.56 -3.35 -11.27
N GLU A 60 -13.63 -2.67 -10.89
CA GLU A 60 -14.99 -2.95 -11.38
C GLU A 60 -15.09 -2.71 -12.88
N ALA A 61 -14.51 -1.62 -13.39
CA ALA A 61 -14.41 -1.34 -14.83
C ALA A 61 -13.55 -2.39 -15.55
N PHE A 62 -12.47 -2.86 -14.92
CA PHE A 62 -11.66 -3.92 -15.49
C PHE A 62 -12.43 -5.25 -15.51
N VAL A 63 -13.04 -5.69 -14.42
CA VAL A 63 -13.73 -6.99 -14.38
C VAL A 63 -15.04 -6.93 -15.17
N GLY A 64 -15.68 -5.76 -15.29
CA GLY A 64 -17.01 -5.61 -15.87
C GLY A 64 -18.13 -6.01 -14.90
N LEU A 65 -17.81 -6.21 -13.63
CA LEU A 65 -18.75 -6.58 -12.56
C LEU A 65 -18.59 -5.64 -11.38
N SER A 66 -19.71 -5.36 -10.71
CA SER A 66 -19.69 -4.65 -9.44
C SER A 66 -19.03 -5.48 -8.35
N ARG A 67 -18.53 -4.81 -7.31
CA ARG A 67 -17.96 -5.48 -6.14
C ARG A 67 -18.93 -6.47 -5.49
N ASP A 68 -20.23 -6.19 -5.48
CA ASP A 68 -21.19 -7.08 -4.84
C ASP A 68 -21.41 -8.35 -5.65
N GLU A 69 -21.35 -8.26 -6.98
CA GLU A 69 -21.35 -9.43 -7.88
C GLU A 69 -20.07 -10.25 -7.70
N ILE A 70 -18.90 -9.61 -7.70
CA ILE A 70 -17.61 -10.29 -7.45
C ILE A 70 -17.63 -10.95 -6.07
N ARG A 71 -18.13 -10.26 -5.04
CA ARG A 71 -18.22 -10.81 -3.67
C ARG A 71 -19.16 -12.00 -3.61
N THR A 72 -20.26 -11.97 -4.35
CA THR A 72 -21.24 -13.06 -4.42
C THR A 72 -20.62 -14.26 -5.13
N ALA A 73 -20.02 -14.07 -6.30
CA ALA A 73 -19.32 -15.12 -7.03
C ALA A 73 -18.22 -15.78 -6.17
N ARG A 74 -17.44 -14.97 -5.44
CA ARG A 74 -16.42 -15.48 -4.51
C ARG A 74 -16.98 -16.22 -3.31
N ARG A 75 -18.17 -15.85 -2.81
CA ARG A 75 -18.87 -16.60 -1.74
C ARG A 75 -19.40 -17.94 -2.24
N SER A 76 -19.78 -18.01 -3.51
CA SER A 76 -20.15 -19.24 -4.20
C SER A 76 -18.96 -20.15 -4.52
N GLY A 77 -17.73 -19.71 -4.23
CA GLY A 77 -16.51 -20.48 -4.45
C GLY A 77 -15.88 -20.31 -5.82
N GLN A 78 -16.39 -19.40 -6.67
CA GLN A 78 -15.72 -19.09 -7.94
C GLN A 78 -14.41 -18.36 -7.70
N SER A 79 -13.38 -18.76 -8.45
CA SER A 79 -12.10 -18.07 -8.45
C SER A 79 -12.22 -16.75 -9.22
N MET A 80 -11.33 -15.79 -8.97
CA MET A 80 -11.33 -14.54 -9.74
C MET A 80 -10.98 -14.79 -11.22
N GLY A 81 -10.15 -15.80 -11.49
CA GLY A 81 -9.79 -16.23 -12.83
C GLY A 81 -11.01 -16.72 -13.61
N ASP A 82 -11.90 -17.49 -13.00
CA ASP A 82 -13.15 -17.93 -13.63
C ASP A 82 -14.07 -16.76 -13.96
N ILE A 83 -14.14 -15.79 -13.04
CA ILE A 83 -14.94 -14.56 -13.22
C ILE A 83 -14.39 -13.75 -14.40
N LEU A 84 -13.07 -13.57 -14.48
CA LEU A 84 -12.40 -12.87 -15.57
C LEU A 84 -12.57 -13.60 -16.91
N ALA A 85 -12.40 -14.92 -16.92
CA ALA A 85 -12.60 -15.73 -18.11
C ALA A 85 -14.04 -15.65 -18.63
N ALA A 86 -15.04 -15.63 -17.73
CA ALA A 86 -16.45 -15.42 -18.08
C ALA A 86 -16.71 -14.04 -18.72
N GLN A 87 -15.86 -13.05 -18.43
CA GLN A 87 -15.90 -11.70 -18.99
C GLN A 87 -14.99 -11.54 -20.22
N GLY A 88 -14.43 -12.64 -20.73
CA GLY A 88 -13.53 -12.64 -21.88
C GLY A 88 -12.13 -12.11 -21.60
N LYS A 89 -11.72 -12.04 -20.32
CA LYS A 89 -10.39 -11.59 -19.92
C LYS A 89 -9.45 -12.76 -19.67
N SER A 90 -8.24 -12.63 -20.16
CA SER A 90 -7.18 -13.62 -19.98
C SER A 90 -6.35 -13.35 -18.72
N GLU A 91 -5.53 -14.32 -18.35
CA GLU A 91 -4.52 -14.15 -17.32
C GLU A 91 -3.49 -13.07 -17.67
N ALA A 92 -3.11 -12.96 -18.94
CA ALA A 92 -2.19 -11.93 -19.40
C ALA A 92 -2.80 -10.53 -19.21
N ASP A 93 -4.10 -10.37 -19.44
CA ASP A 93 -4.81 -9.11 -19.18
C ASP A 93 -4.82 -8.79 -17.67
N ALA A 94 -5.01 -9.82 -16.83
CA ALA A 94 -4.98 -9.67 -15.38
C ALA A 94 -3.57 -9.29 -14.87
N GLU A 95 -2.52 -9.90 -15.43
CA GLU A 95 -1.13 -9.58 -15.11
C GLU A 95 -0.80 -8.14 -15.47
N ALA A 96 -1.15 -7.71 -16.69
CA ALA A 96 -0.95 -6.34 -17.14
C ALA A 96 -1.67 -5.34 -16.24
N PHE A 97 -2.94 -5.59 -15.92
CA PHE A 97 -3.72 -4.73 -15.04
C PHE A 97 -3.12 -4.65 -13.62
N LEU A 98 -2.78 -5.79 -13.02
CA LEU A 98 -2.21 -5.84 -11.67
C LEU A 98 -0.85 -5.15 -11.61
N THR A 99 -0.02 -5.31 -12.66
CA THR A 99 1.29 -4.66 -12.77
C THR A 99 1.16 -3.15 -12.85
N GLU A 100 0.26 -2.65 -13.69
CA GLU A 100 -0.01 -1.21 -13.83
C GLU A 100 -0.46 -0.60 -12.50
N GLN A 101 -1.43 -1.23 -11.83
CA GLN A 101 -1.94 -0.77 -10.53
C GLN A 101 -0.86 -0.75 -9.45
N ALA A 102 0.03 -1.74 -9.47
CA ALA A 102 1.12 -1.85 -8.51
C ALA A 102 2.22 -0.81 -8.80
N ASN A 103 2.56 -0.56 -10.06
CA ASN A 103 3.52 0.46 -10.46
C ASN A 103 3.05 1.87 -10.09
N GLN A 104 1.78 2.21 -10.33
CA GLN A 104 1.21 3.49 -9.91
C GLN A 104 1.34 3.72 -8.40
N ARG A 105 1.20 2.66 -7.60
CA ARG A 105 1.44 2.75 -6.15
C ARG A 105 2.91 2.95 -5.81
N VAL A 106 3.81 2.27 -6.51
CA VAL A 106 5.25 2.47 -6.31
C VAL A 106 5.65 3.90 -6.66
N GLU A 107 5.10 4.49 -7.72
CA GLU A 107 5.35 5.88 -8.09
C GLU A 107 4.84 6.85 -7.02
N MET A 108 3.61 6.68 -6.55
CA MET A 108 3.05 7.50 -5.48
C MET A 108 3.89 7.42 -4.18
N ILE A 109 4.32 6.22 -3.79
CA ILE A 109 5.19 6.01 -2.63
C ILE A 109 6.57 6.64 -2.87
N ALA A 110 7.09 6.55 -4.10
CA ALA A 110 8.36 7.15 -4.46
C ALA A 110 8.35 8.67 -4.42
N GLU A 111 7.24 9.28 -4.82
CA GLU A 111 7.02 10.73 -4.73
C GLU A 111 6.84 11.17 -3.27
N ASP A 112 6.02 10.47 -2.49
CA ASP A 112 5.72 10.81 -1.09
C ASP A 112 6.95 10.67 -0.17
N HIS A 113 7.79 9.65 -0.42
CA HIS A 113 8.96 9.35 0.41
C HIS A 113 10.32 9.71 -0.22
N ALA A 114 10.32 10.37 -1.39
CA ALA A 114 11.54 10.74 -2.12
C ALA A 114 12.54 9.56 -2.27
N LEU A 115 12.03 8.40 -2.70
CA LEU A 115 12.81 7.15 -2.75
C LEU A 115 13.98 7.23 -3.74
N SER A 116 15.11 6.64 -3.34
CA SER A 116 16.30 6.45 -4.16
C SER A 116 16.07 5.40 -5.27
N ALA A 117 16.98 5.35 -6.25
CA ALA A 117 16.89 4.40 -7.35
C ALA A 117 16.95 2.93 -6.89
N GLU A 118 17.74 2.63 -5.85
CA GLU A 118 17.87 1.29 -5.27
C GLU A 118 16.58 0.84 -4.57
N GLU A 119 15.91 1.76 -3.87
CA GLU A 119 14.63 1.50 -3.22
C GLU A 119 13.51 1.27 -4.24
N LYS A 120 13.51 2.03 -5.35
CA LYS A 120 12.58 1.80 -6.47
C LYS A 120 12.74 0.41 -7.08
N LEU A 121 13.98 -0.04 -7.31
CA LEU A 121 14.24 -1.40 -7.81
C LEU A 121 13.73 -2.47 -6.84
N THR A 122 14.00 -2.29 -5.54
CA THR A 122 13.50 -3.20 -4.49
C THR A 122 11.97 -3.26 -4.48
N LEU A 123 11.29 -2.12 -4.69
CA LEU A 123 9.84 -2.07 -4.80
C LEU A 123 9.33 -2.75 -6.07
N GLN A 124 10.00 -2.58 -7.22
CA GLN A 124 9.63 -3.25 -8.47
C GLN A 124 9.74 -4.77 -8.36
N GLU A 125 10.78 -5.30 -7.70
CA GLU A 125 10.88 -6.74 -7.42
C GLU A 125 9.72 -7.23 -6.54
N ARG A 126 9.31 -6.43 -5.54
CA ARG A 126 8.13 -6.74 -4.71
C ARG A 126 6.85 -6.70 -5.52
N VAL A 127 6.72 -5.78 -6.48
CA VAL A 127 5.57 -5.72 -7.40
C VAL A 127 5.47 -7.02 -8.20
N SER A 128 6.55 -7.47 -8.82
CA SER A 128 6.55 -8.74 -9.59
C SER A 128 6.09 -9.93 -8.73
N ASN A 129 6.67 -10.10 -7.55
CA ASN A 129 6.26 -11.16 -6.62
C ASN A 129 4.80 -11.05 -6.15
N PHE A 130 4.33 -9.82 -5.92
CA PHE A 130 2.95 -9.55 -5.54
C PHE A 130 1.97 -9.91 -6.68
N VAL A 131 2.27 -9.52 -7.91
CA VAL A 131 1.45 -9.83 -9.09
C VAL A 131 1.36 -11.35 -9.27
N GLN A 132 2.49 -12.05 -9.25
CA GLN A 132 2.52 -13.51 -9.35
C GLN A 132 1.70 -14.19 -8.25
N SER A 133 1.86 -13.76 -6.99
CA SER A 133 1.06 -14.27 -5.87
C SER A 133 -0.44 -14.04 -6.05
N MET A 134 -0.82 -12.90 -6.62
CA MET A 134 -2.20 -12.57 -6.93
C MET A 134 -2.75 -13.44 -8.05
N LEU A 135 -2.00 -13.65 -9.13
CA LEU A 135 -2.38 -14.52 -10.24
C LEU A 135 -2.56 -15.97 -9.78
N SER A 136 -1.62 -16.53 -9.01
CA SER A 136 -1.77 -17.85 -8.40
C SER A 136 -3.06 -17.95 -7.58
N ARG A 137 -3.38 -16.93 -6.78
CA ARG A 137 -4.61 -16.93 -5.98
C ARG A 137 -5.87 -16.74 -6.82
N TRP A 138 -5.79 -15.99 -7.92
CA TRP A 138 -6.93 -15.70 -8.79
C TRP A 138 -7.28 -16.90 -9.65
N PHE A 139 -6.28 -17.58 -10.20
CA PHE A 139 -6.43 -18.72 -11.08
C PHE A 139 -6.24 -20.07 -10.36
N ASN A 140 -6.06 -20.03 -9.03
CA ASN A 140 -5.95 -21.18 -8.13
C ASN A 140 -4.88 -22.20 -8.58
N LYS A 141 -3.67 -21.69 -8.83
CA LYS A 141 -2.51 -22.45 -9.34
C LYS A 141 -1.45 -22.66 -8.28
#